data_AF-A0A226DHS8-F1
#
_entry.id   AF-A0A226DHS8-F1
#
_cell.length_a   1.000
_cell.length_b   1.000
_cell.length_c   1.000
_cell.angle_alpha   90.00
_cell.angle_beta   90.00
_cell.angle_gamma   90.00
#
_symmetry.space_group_name_H-M   'P 1'
#
loop_
_entity.id
_entity.type
_entity.pdbx_description
1 polymer ?
#
loop_
_entity_poly.entity_id
_entity_poly.type
_entity_poly.pdbx_seq_one_letter_code
_entity_poly.pdbx_strand_id
1 'polypeptide(L)'
;MFVLFASIFIRPGGVDNFIACFETIIVMEKKLLEFLPNPKCWKGAKVIRAVEKRTVMIQLIYIHCFYTAPFLAFLIGCTKSNPMYTMIRAVYNFELHHGPVVNLVLRIVCGFVVGLGGMIMFSTIGICYLLCAYCINCLNVWTLFLEPIEGKNGEMRLRGGLFFQNAVKMYNSLKIMAIVESKMLRDDSTLYTSYCCCIFLNVSVIIISITTITEVYAVCFVAEGAIGSKIWSVVLPMNIFWNKGGPRRTYIFPELDTEQSFSTRLAKLTPARKAVVVLQRSTFHLAYCFEFDETTGCIKAVKNWRYKAFQLIWIGAAFLVLPGLLVRCYLLFIAAEGKEDKMTIFFTAVSSGVLVIFVLFGSIFIRPGGVDNFIACFETIIVMEKKLLECLPNPKGEKGAKVTRAVERCTLMIQLVCIHSFYTAPLLAFLIGCTKSNPLYAMFRDIYNFELHHGALVNLGLRIVGGLGVGLGGMIMCSTIGTCFLLWVYCINCLNVWTLFLEPIAGNNGDMMFRGGVLFQNAVKMYNTLKIMTIVESNLLRELLMPCTHHIFAVFFSTLSFVYFFKEFSPRNPDDISIFVVILSVIIIAMTTLIEVYSICFIAEAAIKEIQCLAYLAFLNLPLPCKKCT
;
A
#
# COMPACT_ATOMS: atom_id res chain seq x y z
N MET A 1 -7.03 -20.83 -2.58
CA MET A 1 -5.62 -20.51 -2.87
C MET A 1 -4.76 -21.77 -3.03
N PHE A 2 -4.60 -22.62 -2.00
CA PHE A 2 -3.82 -23.87 -2.09
C PHE A 2 -4.25 -24.78 -3.26
N VAL A 3 -5.55 -24.99 -3.49
CA VAL A 3 -6.05 -25.81 -4.63
C VAL A 3 -5.69 -25.19 -5.98
N LEU A 4 -5.78 -23.86 -6.12
CA LEU A 4 -5.39 -23.13 -7.34
C LEU A 4 -3.87 -23.19 -7.57
N PHE A 5 -3.06 -23.09 -6.52
CA PHE A 5 -1.60 -23.23 -6.62
C PHE A 5 -1.16 -24.67 -6.88
N ALA A 6 -1.74 -25.64 -6.17
CA ALA A 6 -1.51 -27.05 -6.39
C ALA A 6 -1.91 -27.46 -7.81
N SER A 7 -2.96 -26.87 -8.40
CA SER A 7 -3.35 -27.13 -9.79
C SER A 7 -2.30 -26.72 -10.83
N ILE A 8 -1.40 -25.78 -10.50
CA ILE A 8 -0.28 -25.39 -11.37
C ILE A 8 0.78 -26.49 -11.37
N PHE A 9 1.07 -27.11 -10.22
CA PHE A 9 2.09 -28.16 -10.08
C PHE A 9 1.58 -29.58 -10.38
N ILE A 10 0.28 -29.84 -10.19
CA ILE A 10 -0.35 -31.15 -10.46
C ILE A 10 -0.60 -31.35 -11.96
N ARG A 11 -0.62 -30.28 -12.77
CA ARG A 11 -0.78 -30.41 -14.22
C ARG A 11 0.44 -31.08 -14.86
N PRO A 12 0.23 -31.96 -15.85
CA PRO A 12 1.32 -32.48 -16.67
C PRO A 12 2.14 -31.32 -17.26
N GLY A 13 3.45 -31.29 -16.99
CA GLY A 13 4.36 -30.24 -17.44
C GLY A 13 4.47 -29.00 -16.54
N GLY A 14 3.67 -28.87 -15.47
CA GLY A 14 3.77 -27.72 -14.55
C GLY A 14 5.10 -27.65 -13.80
N VAL A 15 5.59 -28.80 -13.35
CA VAL A 15 6.92 -28.95 -12.75
C VAL A 15 8.02 -28.74 -13.78
N ASP A 16 7.87 -29.27 -15.00
CA ASP A 16 8.86 -29.13 -16.06
C ASP A 16 8.99 -27.68 -16.55
N ASN A 17 7.88 -26.94 -16.65
CA ASN A 17 7.89 -25.51 -16.96
C ASN A 17 8.56 -24.67 -15.86
N PHE A 18 8.33 -25.05 -14.61
CA PHE A 18 8.99 -24.41 -13.46
C PHE A 18 10.51 -24.68 -13.46
N ILE A 19 10.91 -25.93 -13.72
CA ILE A 19 12.32 -26.33 -13.86
C ILE A 19 12.97 -25.61 -15.05
N ALA A 20 12.31 -25.56 -16.21
CA ALA A 20 12.81 -24.86 -17.40
C ALA A 20 13.00 -23.35 -17.16
N CYS A 21 12.11 -22.73 -16.37
CA CYS A 21 12.28 -21.35 -15.94
C CYS A 21 13.51 -21.18 -15.04
N PHE A 22 13.70 -22.09 -14.07
CA PHE A 22 14.86 -22.08 -13.18
C PHE A 22 16.18 -22.30 -13.94
N GLU A 23 16.22 -23.25 -14.87
CA GLU A 23 17.35 -23.50 -15.76
C GLU A 23 17.64 -22.29 -16.65
N THR A 24 16.61 -21.61 -17.15
CA THR A 24 16.78 -20.37 -17.93
C THR A 24 17.43 -19.27 -17.10
N ILE A 25 17.02 -19.11 -15.84
CA ILE A 25 17.62 -18.13 -14.92
C ILE A 25 19.09 -18.47 -14.64
N ILE A 26 19.42 -19.74 -14.38
CA ILE A 26 20.80 -20.20 -14.16
C ILE A 26 21.66 -20.01 -15.40
N VAL A 27 21.15 -20.35 -16.59
CA VAL A 27 21.88 -20.18 -17.85
C VAL A 27 22.10 -18.70 -18.14
N MET A 28 21.12 -17.84 -17.86
CA MET A 28 21.28 -16.39 -17.97
C MET A 28 22.32 -15.86 -17.01
N GLU A 29 22.30 -16.29 -15.75
CA GLU A 29 23.31 -15.91 -14.76
C GLU A 29 24.71 -16.33 -15.19
N LYS A 30 24.88 -17.57 -15.68
CA LYS A 30 26.17 -18.07 -16.18
C LYS A 30 26.68 -17.25 -17.37
N LYS A 31 25.81 -16.94 -18.34
CA LYS A 31 26.15 -16.05 -19.47
C LYS A 31 26.48 -14.63 -19.01
N LEU A 32 25.77 -14.14 -18.01
CA LEU A 32 26.02 -12.83 -17.40
C LEU A 32 27.37 -12.80 -16.66
N LEU A 33 27.74 -13.88 -15.97
CA LEU A 33 29.05 -14.08 -15.34
C LEU A 33 30.19 -14.13 -16.37
N GLU A 34 29.95 -14.70 -17.55
CA GLU A 34 30.91 -14.69 -18.68
C GLU A 34 31.17 -13.28 -19.24
N PHE A 35 30.23 -12.33 -19.09
CA PHE A 35 30.41 -10.94 -19.54
C PHE A 35 31.22 -10.08 -18.57
N LEU A 36 31.50 -10.55 -17.36
CA LEU A 36 32.24 -9.79 -16.36
C LEU A 36 33.75 -9.97 -16.54
N PRO A 37 34.53 -8.87 -16.58
CA PRO A 37 35.97 -8.99 -16.50
C PRO A 37 36.38 -9.57 -15.14
N ASN A 38 37.47 -10.33 -15.15
CA ASN A 38 38.14 -11.02 -14.04
C ASN A 38 37.67 -10.59 -12.62
N PRO A 39 37.22 -11.51 -11.74
CA PRO A 39 36.62 -11.20 -10.41
C PRO A 39 37.46 -10.28 -9.51
N LYS A 40 38.75 -10.11 -9.79
CA LYS A 40 39.61 -9.08 -9.18
C LYS A 40 39.12 -7.64 -9.37
N CYS A 41 38.27 -7.36 -10.37
CA CYS A 41 37.67 -6.03 -10.62
C CYS A 41 36.49 -5.68 -9.69
N TRP A 42 36.02 -6.62 -8.86
CA TRP A 42 34.84 -6.45 -8.00
C TRP A 42 35.12 -5.72 -6.68
N LYS A 43 36.33 -5.18 -6.48
CA LYS A 43 36.79 -4.56 -5.22
C LYS A 43 36.10 -3.24 -4.83
N GLY A 44 34.92 -2.94 -5.39
CA GLY A 44 34.09 -1.82 -4.96
C GLY A 44 33.37 -2.14 -3.65
N ALA A 45 33.80 -1.55 -2.53
CA ALA A 45 33.18 -1.72 -1.21
C ALA A 45 31.68 -1.39 -1.14
N LYS A 46 31.12 -0.73 -2.17
CA LYS A 46 29.67 -0.47 -2.34
C LYS A 46 28.92 -1.67 -2.93
N VAL A 47 29.51 -2.38 -3.90
CA VAL A 47 28.87 -3.56 -4.54
C VAL A 47 28.84 -4.71 -3.52
N ILE A 48 29.96 -4.93 -2.82
CA ILE A 48 30.06 -5.96 -1.78
C ILE A 48 29.03 -5.70 -0.66
N ARG A 49 28.97 -4.48 -0.12
CA ARG A 49 27.95 -4.13 0.91
C ARG A 49 26.51 -4.22 0.42
N ALA A 50 26.24 -3.89 -0.85
CA ALA A 50 24.91 -4.02 -1.43
C ALA A 50 24.49 -5.48 -1.57
N VAL A 51 25.41 -6.35 -2.00
CA VAL A 51 25.18 -7.80 -2.09
C VAL A 51 25.01 -8.39 -0.69
N GLU A 52 25.91 -8.12 0.26
CA GLU A 52 25.82 -8.63 1.64
C GLU A 52 24.51 -8.25 2.33
N LYS A 53 24.12 -6.96 2.29
CA LYS A 53 22.87 -6.50 2.92
C LYS A 53 21.62 -7.17 2.34
N ARG A 54 21.65 -7.52 1.04
CA ARG A 54 20.52 -8.16 0.35
C ARG A 54 20.49 -9.66 0.57
N THR A 55 21.65 -10.32 0.66
CA THR A 55 21.75 -11.74 1.05
C THR A 55 21.13 -11.98 2.43
N VAL A 56 21.35 -11.07 3.39
CA VAL A 56 20.73 -11.14 4.72
C VAL A 56 19.19 -11.04 4.64
N MET A 57 18.66 -10.21 3.75
CA MET A 57 17.20 -10.09 3.56
C MET A 57 16.60 -11.37 2.96
N ILE A 58 17.25 -11.96 1.95
CA ILE A 58 16.85 -13.25 1.35
C ILE A 58 16.88 -14.36 2.43
N GLN A 59 17.93 -14.39 3.26
CA GLN A 59 18.04 -15.36 4.35
C GLN A 59 16.93 -15.19 5.40
N LEU A 60 16.55 -13.95 5.74
CA LEU A 60 15.41 -13.69 6.64
C LEU A 60 14.08 -14.17 6.05
N ILE A 61 13.84 -13.93 4.75
CA ILE A 61 12.65 -14.41 4.05
C ILE A 61 12.64 -15.95 4.01
N TYR A 62 13.79 -16.58 3.74
CA TYR A 62 13.94 -18.02 3.79
C TYR A 62 13.63 -18.59 5.18
N ILE A 63 14.20 -18.01 6.24
CA ILE A 63 13.95 -18.44 7.63
C ILE A 63 12.46 -18.28 7.99
N HIS A 64 11.83 -17.19 7.56
CA HIS A 64 10.42 -16.93 7.86
C HIS A 64 9.48 -17.88 7.12
N CYS A 65 9.64 -18.03 5.81
CA CYS A 65 8.74 -18.83 4.96
C CYS A 65 8.94 -20.34 5.13
N PHE A 66 10.17 -20.81 5.33
CA PHE A 66 10.46 -22.25 5.36
C PHE A 66 10.46 -22.86 6.77
N TYR A 67 10.68 -22.05 7.80
CA TYR A 67 10.78 -22.56 9.17
C TYR A 67 9.73 -21.95 10.11
N THR A 68 9.60 -20.63 10.11
CA THR A 68 8.74 -19.94 11.10
C THR A 68 7.26 -20.12 10.80
N ALA A 69 6.83 -19.84 9.56
CA ALA A 69 5.42 -19.93 9.15
C ALA A 69 4.87 -21.36 9.20
N PRO A 70 5.60 -22.41 8.75
CA PRO A 70 5.08 -23.76 8.85
C PRO A 70 5.05 -24.29 10.28
N PHE A 71 6.01 -23.89 11.12
CA PHE A 71 5.98 -24.22 12.54
C PHE A 71 4.78 -23.57 13.24
N LEU A 72 4.48 -22.31 12.95
CA LEU A 72 3.26 -21.65 13.42
C LEU A 72 1.99 -22.33 12.90
N ALA A 73 1.96 -22.73 11.63
CA ALA A 73 0.82 -23.46 11.06
C ALA A 73 0.60 -24.82 11.73
N PHE A 74 1.68 -25.53 12.07
CA PHE A 74 1.63 -26.76 12.86
C PHE A 74 1.07 -26.51 14.26
N LEU A 75 1.58 -25.50 14.98
CA LEU A 75 1.10 -25.15 16.32
C LEU A 75 -0.39 -24.78 16.31
N ILE A 76 -0.82 -23.97 15.35
CA ILE A 76 -2.24 -23.62 15.13
C ILE A 76 -3.05 -24.87 14.79
N GLY A 77 -2.49 -25.76 13.97
CA GLY A 77 -3.08 -27.04 13.62
C GLY A 77 -3.26 -27.98 14.82
N CYS A 78 -2.42 -27.90 15.85
CA CYS A 78 -2.59 -28.70 17.07
C CYS A 78 -3.64 -28.13 18.03
N THR A 79 -4.20 -26.95 17.75
CA THR A 79 -5.24 -26.36 18.59
C THR A 79 -6.62 -27.00 18.37
N LYS A 80 -7.51 -26.83 19.34
CA LYS A 80 -8.94 -27.19 19.23
C LYS A 80 -9.64 -26.51 18.05
N SER A 81 -9.09 -25.38 17.59
CA SER A 81 -9.65 -24.56 16.51
C SER A 81 -9.23 -25.01 15.12
N ASN A 82 -8.44 -26.09 15.00
CA ASN A 82 -8.07 -26.63 13.68
C ASN A 82 -9.34 -27.02 12.89
N PRO A 83 -9.54 -26.48 11.67
CA PRO A 83 -10.74 -26.72 10.89
C PRO A 83 -10.93 -28.21 10.51
N MET A 84 -9.84 -28.94 10.27
CA MET A 84 -9.87 -30.38 10.00
C MET A 84 -10.27 -31.16 11.25
N TYR A 85 -9.72 -30.81 12.42
CA TYR A 85 -10.13 -31.40 13.70
C TYR A 85 -11.61 -31.11 14.01
N THR A 86 -12.06 -29.88 13.79
CA THR A 86 -13.45 -29.46 14.00
C THR A 86 -14.41 -30.20 13.05
N MET A 87 -14.02 -30.39 11.80
CA MET A 87 -14.79 -31.15 10.82
C MET A 87 -14.91 -32.62 11.23
N ILE A 88 -13.79 -33.25 11.58
CA ILE A 88 -13.72 -34.63 12.07
C ILE A 88 -14.60 -34.77 13.33
N ARG A 89 -14.43 -33.89 14.32
CA ARG A 89 -15.26 -33.81 15.52
C ARG A 89 -16.75 -33.71 15.20
N ALA A 90 -17.14 -32.89 14.23
CA ALA A 90 -18.54 -32.70 13.86
C ALA A 90 -19.18 -33.94 13.23
N VAL A 91 -18.41 -34.74 12.46
CA VAL A 91 -18.95 -35.91 11.76
C VAL A 91 -19.17 -37.10 12.69
N TYR A 92 -18.27 -37.33 13.64
CA TYR A 92 -18.27 -38.57 14.42
C TYR A 92 -18.42 -38.36 15.93
N ASN A 93 -18.44 -37.11 16.40
CA ASN A 93 -18.66 -36.75 17.79
C ASN A 93 -17.74 -37.49 18.79
N PHE A 94 -16.47 -37.71 18.41
CA PHE A 94 -15.50 -38.52 19.16
C PHE A 94 -15.26 -38.05 20.60
N GLU A 95 -15.48 -36.77 20.91
CA GLU A 95 -15.32 -36.25 22.27
C GLU A 95 -16.28 -36.91 23.27
N LEU A 96 -17.41 -37.43 22.81
CA LEU A 96 -18.39 -38.12 23.65
C LEU A 96 -18.01 -39.59 23.92
N HIS A 97 -17.35 -40.23 22.95
CA HIS A 97 -17.11 -41.68 22.97
C HIS A 97 -15.67 -42.09 23.26
N HIS A 98 -14.71 -41.16 23.14
CA HIS A 98 -13.30 -41.45 23.32
C HIS A 98 -12.66 -40.52 24.35
N GLY A 99 -11.84 -41.11 25.22
CA GLY A 99 -11.18 -40.40 26.32
C GLY A 99 -10.23 -39.28 25.87
N PRO A 100 -9.74 -38.46 26.81
CA PRO A 100 -8.92 -37.27 26.52
C PRO A 100 -7.64 -37.59 25.74
N VAL A 101 -7.09 -38.79 25.90
CA VAL A 101 -5.90 -39.26 25.18
C VAL A 101 -6.15 -39.35 23.67
N VAL A 102 -7.28 -39.91 23.25
CA VAL A 102 -7.64 -40.04 21.84
C VAL A 102 -7.87 -38.67 21.20
N ASN A 103 -8.48 -37.74 21.93
CA ASN A 103 -8.67 -36.36 21.48
C ASN A 103 -7.33 -35.62 21.29
N LEU A 104 -6.37 -35.84 22.18
CA LEU A 104 -5.04 -35.27 22.05
C LEU A 104 -4.32 -35.84 20.82
N VAL A 105 -4.37 -37.17 20.63
CA VAL A 105 -3.78 -37.84 19.47
C VAL A 105 -4.39 -37.31 18.16
N LEU A 106 -5.71 -37.19 18.08
CA LEU A 106 -6.39 -36.64 16.89
C LEU A 106 -6.00 -35.19 16.60
N ARG A 107 -5.82 -34.34 17.62
CA ARG A 107 -5.34 -32.97 17.42
C ARG A 107 -3.91 -32.92 16.94
N ILE A 108 -3.03 -33.77 17.47
CA ILE A 108 -1.65 -33.88 17.01
C ILE A 108 -1.63 -34.35 15.55
N VAL A 109 -2.42 -35.36 15.20
CA VAL A 109 -2.51 -35.87 13.82
C VAL A 109 -3.08 -34.82 12.87
N CYS A 110 -4.19 -34.15 13.21
CA CYS A 110 -4.75 -33.07 12.39
C CYS A 110 -3.78 -31.88 12.28
N GLY A 111 -3.07 -31.56 13.36
CA GLY A 111 -2.04 -30.53 13.37
C GLY A 111 -0.84 -30.87 12.52
N PHE A 112 -0.44 -32.14 12.49
CA PHE A 112 0.59 -32.64 11.59
C PHE A 112 0.16 -32.54 10.13
N VAL A 113 -1.08 -32.93 9.78
CA VAL A 113 -1.59 -32.83 8.41
C VAL A 113 -1.69 -31.37 7.95
N VAL A 114 -2.24 -30.48 8.80
CA VAL A 114 -2.31 -29.05 8.50
C VAL A 114 -0.92 -28.41 8.46
N GLY A 115 0.00 -28.82 9.34
CA GLY A 115 1.39 -28.40 9.35
C GLY A 115 2.14 -28.84 8.09
N LEU A 116 1.91 -30.06 7.62
CA LEU A 116 2.48 -30.58 6.37
C LEU A 116 1.92 -29.84 5.14
N GLY A 117 0.61 -29.61 5.10
CA GLY A 117 -0.02 -28.79 4.06
C GLY A 117 0.47 -27.34 4.08
N GLY A 118 0.66 -26.77 5.27
CA GLY A 118 1.28 -25.47 5.49
C GLY A 118 2.73 -25.44 5.03
N MET A 119 3.55 -26.44 5.36
CA MET A 119 4.93 -26.57 4.88
C MET A 119 4.99 -26.59 3.37
N ILE A 120 4.15 -27.38 2.71
CA ILE A 120 4.10 -27.44 1.24
C ILE A 120 3.70 -26.08 0.68
N MET A 121 2.62 -25.47 1.18
CA MET A 121 2.11 -24.19 0.70
C MET A 121 3.12 -23.05 0.91
N PHE A 122 3.68 -22.90 2.10
CA PHE A 122 4.64 -21.84 2.43
C PHE A 122 6.01 -22.09 1.80
N SER A 123 6.41 -23.34 1.59
CA SER A 123 7.60 -23.67 0.79
C SER A 123 7.39 -23.25 -0.66
N THR A 124 6.25 -23.57 -1.28
CA THR A 124 5.95 -23.13 -2.66
C THR A 124 5.90 -21.60 -2.76
N ILE A 125 5.18 -20.92 -1.86
CA ILE A 125 5.14 -19.44 -1.81
C ILE A 125 6.54 -18.87 -1.55
N GLY A 126 7.30 -19.48 -0.64
CA GLY A 126 8.66 -19.09 -0.30
C GLY A 126 9.61 -19.22 -1.49
N ILE A 127 9.53 -20.31 -2.25
CA ILE A 127 10.32 -20.51 -3.48
C ILE A 127 9.96 -19.43 -4.51
N CYS A 128 8.68 -19.14 -4.73
CA CYS A 128 8.26 -18.07 -5.64
C CYS A 128 8.79 -16.69 -5.19
N TYR A 129 8.67 -16.38 -3.89
CA TYR A 129 9.20 -15.15 -3.31
C TYR A 129 10.71 -15.04 -3.44
N LEU A 130 11.44 -16.13 -3.20
CA LEU A 130 12.88 -16.18 -3.36
C LEU A 130 13.29 -16.01 -4.82
N LEU A 131 12.57 -16.62 -5.76
CA LEU A 131 12.79 -16.43 -7.20
C LEU A 131 12.56 -14.97 -7.61
N CYS A 132 11.44 -14.37 -7.21
CA CYS A 132 11.17 -12.96 -7.51
C CYS A 132 12.21 -12.03 -6.87
N ALA A 133 12.53 -12.24 -5.58
CA ALA A 133 13.55 -11.48 -4.89
C ALA A 133 14.93 -11.66 -5.51
N TYR A 134 15.24 -12.87 -5.99
CA TYR A 134 16.47 -13.17 -6.72
C TYR A 134 16.52 -12.44 -8.05
N CYS A 135 15.51 -12.55 -8.90
CA CYS A 135 15.42 -11.83 -10.17
C CYS A 135 15.54 -10.32 -10.00
N ILE A 136 14.82 -9.74 -9.03
CA ILE A 136 14.90 -8.31 -8.70
C ILE A 136 16.29 -7.92 -8.19
N ASN A 137 16.94 -8.78 -7.40
CA ASN A 137 18.30 -8.53 -6.94
C ASN A 137 19.33 -8.64 -8.05
N CYS A 138 19.20 -9.62 -8.94
CA CYS A 138 20.00 -9.71 -10.16
C CYS A 138 19.82 -8.44 -10.98
N LEU A 139 18.60 -8.06 -11.35
CA LEU A 139 18.31 -6.82 -12.09
C LEU A 139 18.98 -5.59 -11.44
N ASN A 140 18.83 -5.43 -10.12
CA ASN A 140 19.44 -4.32 -9.40
C ASN A 140 20.97 -4.36 -9.34
N VAL A 141 21.58 -5.54 -9.18
CA VAL A 141 23.04 -5.68 -9.22
C VAL A 141 23.55 -5.37 -10.62
N TRP A 142 22.83 -5.79 -11.65
CA TRP A 142 23.18 -5.53 -13.05
C TRP A 142 23.01 -4.07 -13.45
N THR A 143 21.99 -3.37 -12.97
CA THR A 143 21.86 -1.92 -13.20
C THR A 143 22.99 -1.11 -12.54
N LEU A 144 23.59 -1.59 -11.45
CA LEU A 144 24.77 -0.96 -10.86
C LEU A 144 26.00 -1.03 -11.77
N PHE A 145 26.13 -2.05 -12.62
CA PHE A 145 27.19 -2.13 -13.65
C PHE A 145 26.89 -1.22 -14.86
N LEU A 146 25.63 -0.84 -15.05
CA LEU A 146 25.21 0.11 -16.09
C LEU A 146 25.34 1.57 -15.64
N GLU A 147 25.75 1.85 -14.40
CA GLU A 147 26.04 3.24 -14.00
C GLU A 147 27.31 3.74 -14.74
N PRO A 148 27.20 4.84 -15.51
CA PRO A 148 28.36 5.46 -16.12
C PRO A 148 29.25 6.09 -15.03
N ILE A 149 30.55 5.92 -15.17
CA ILE A 149 31.60 6.54 -14.37
C ILE A 149 32.50 7.33 -15.29
N GLU A 150 32.76 8.57 -14.92
CA GLU A 150 33.73 9.41 -15.60
C GLU A 150 35.15 8.88 -15.32
N GLY A 151 35.81 8.38 -16.37
CA GLY A 151 37.19 7.93 -16.29
C GLY A 151 38.16 9.09 -16.06
N LYS A 152 39.38 8.79 -15.58
CA LYS A 152 40.43 9.80 -15.34
C LYS A 152 40.78 10.66 -16.56
N ASN A 153 40.44 10.22 -17.77
CA ASN A 153 40.69 10.92 -19.02
C ASN A 153 39.42 11.59 -19.61
N GLY A 154 38.33 11.71 -18.84
CA GLY A 154 37.04 12.22 -19.33
C GLY A 154 36.24 11.22 -20.18
N GLU A 155 36.76 10.02 -20.43
CA GLU A 155 35.99 8.95 -21.08
C GLU A 155 34.93 8.40 -20.13
N MET A 156 33.65 8.46 -20.55
CA MET A 156 32.56 7.75 -19.90
C MET A 156 32.78 6.23 -20.03
N ARG A 157 33.00 5.55 -18.91
CA ARG A 157 33.10 4.09 -18.84
C ARG A 157 32.03 3.56 -17.90
N LEU A 158 31.42 2.44 -18.24
CA LEU A 158 30.48 1.78 -17.33
C LEU A 158 31.21 1.20 -16.12
N ARG A 159 30.55 1.21 -14.96
CA ARG A 159 31.12 0.69 -13.72
C ARG A 159 31.54 -0.77 -13.91
N GLY A 160 32.78 -1.10 -13.53
CA GLY A 160 33.36 -2.44 -13.71
C GLY A 160 34.20 -2.63 -14.97
N GLY A 161 34.39 -1.58 -15.79
CA GLY A 161 35.23 -1.66 -16.99
C GLY A 161 34.58 -2.42 -18.15
N LEU A 162 33.25 -2.55 -18.13
CA LEU A 162 32.51 -3.11 -19.26
C LEU A 162 32.62 -2.19 -20.47
N PHE A 163 33.10 -2.74 -21.59
CA PHE A 163 33.02 -2.07 -22.88
C PHE A 163 31.54 -1.96 -23.32
N PHE A 164 31.22 -0.87 -24.03
CA PHE A 164 29.86 -0.55 -24.47
C PHE A 164 29.18 -1.70 -25.23
N GLN A 165 29.92 -2.41 -26.09
CA GLN A 165 29.38 -3.59 -26.80
C GLN A 165 28.91 -4.70 -25.85
N ASN A 166 29.62 -4.92 -24.75
CA ASN A 166 29.23 -5.91 -23.74
C ASN A 166 28.04 -5.43 -22.92
N ALA A 167 27.94 -4.12 -22.66
CA ALA A 167 26.77 -3.55 -21.99
C ALA A 167 25.51 -3.60 -22.86
N VAL A 168 25.62 -3.40 -24.17
CA VAL A 168 24.51 -3.58 -25.12
C VAL A 168 24.07 -5.05 -25.18
N LYS A 169 25.02 -6.00 -25.18
CA LYS A 169 24.70 -7.44 -25.08
C LYS A 169 24.01 -7.75 -23.75
N MET A 170 24.53 -7.23 -22.64
CA MET A 170 23.96 -7.38 -21.31
C MET A 170 22.54 -6.78 -21.22
N TYR A 171 22.33 -5.61 -21.81
CA TYR A 171 21.02 -4.96 -21.92
C TYR A 171 20.04 -5.80 -22.73
N ASN A 172 20.47 -6.35 -23.87
CA ASN A 172 19.62 -7.24 -24.67
C ASN A 172 19.27 -8.52 -23.89
N SER A 173 20.19 -9.06 -23.09
CA SER A 173 19.91 -10.19 -22.20
C SER A 173 18.92 -9.83 -21.09
N LEU A 174 19.06 -8.66 -20.45
CA LEU A 174 18.10 -8.16 -19.45
C LEU A 174 16.73 -7.86 -20.06
N LYS A 175 16.70 -7.34 -21.29
CA LYS A 175 15.47 -7.13 -22.06
C LYS A 175 14.80 -8.46 -22.38
N ILE A 176 15.55 -9.49 -22.76
CA ILE A 176 15.01 -10.85 -22.95
C ILE A 176 14.49 -11.38 -21.62
N MET A 177 15.17 -11.16 -20.49
CA MET A 177 14.68 -11.57 -19.16
C MET A 177 13.34 -10.90 -18.81
N ALA A 178 13.23 -9.57 -19.01
CA ALA A 178 11.98 -8.83 -18.81
C ALA A 178 10.88 -9.26 -19.80
N ILE A 179 11.25 -9.60 -21.05
CA ILE A 179 10.30 -10.13 -22.04
C ILE A 179 9.85 -11.53 -21.65
N VAL A 180 10.74 -12.41 -21.21
CA VAL A 180 10.42 -13.78 -20.73
C VAL A 180 9.51 -13.70 -19.52
N GLU A 181 9.78 -12.82 -18.56
CA GLU A 181 8.87 -12.55 -17.44
C GLU A 181 7.51 -12.05 -17.93
N SER A 182 7.49 -11.08 -18.85
CA SER A 182 6.25 -10.56 -19.44
C SER A 182 5.50 -11.57 -20.32
N LYS A 183 6.20 -12.57 -20.86
CA LYS A 183 5.67 -13.61 -21.76
C LYS A 183 5.21 -14.82 -20.95
N MET A 184 5.87 -15.16 -19.84
CA MET A 184 5.32 -16.07 -18.83
C MET A 184 4.02 -15.52 -18.23
N LEU A 185 3.93 -14.20 -18.08
CA LEU A 185 2.68 -13.53 -17.71
C LEU A 185 1.63 -13.52 -18.84
N ARG A 186 1.96 -13.81 -20.10
CA ARG A 186 1.06 -13.58 -21.25
C ARG A 186 0.65 -14.86 -22.01
N ASP A 187 1.53 -15.85 -22.14
CA ASP A 187 1.33 -17.01 -23.02
C ASP A 187 0.89 -18.27 -22.27
N ASP A 188 1.14 -18.38 -20.96
CA ASP A 188 0.65 -19.52 -20.18
C ASP A 188 -0.77 -19.22 -19.71
N SER A 189 -1.73 -19.50 -20.59
CA SER A 189 -3.16 -19.20 -20.39
C SER A 189 -3.69 -19.70 -19.06
N THR A 190 -3.05 -20.65 -18.36
CA THR A 190 -3.48 -21.08 -17.01
C THR A 190 -2.79 -20.41 -15.83
N LEU A 191 -1.54 -19.93 -15.96
CA LEU A 191 -0.96 -19.05 -14.95
C LEU A 191 -1.66 -17.69 -15.02
N TYR A 192 -1.87 -17.20 -16.26
CA TYR A 192 -2.67 -16.03 -16.55
C TYR A 192 -4.15 -16.24 -16.28
N THR A 193 -4.77 -17.43 -16.45
CA THR A 193 -6.19 -17.67 -16.02
C THR A 193 -6.32 -17.98 -14.54
N SER A 194 -5.26 -18.35 -13.80
CA SER A 194 -5.30 -18.38 -12.34
C SER A 194 -5.20 -16.96 -11.76
N TYR A 195 -4.28 -16.15 -12.31
CA TYR A 195 -4.15 -14.72 -12.01
C TYR A 195 -5.38 -13.93 -12.52
N CYS A 196 -5.87 -14.24 -13.72
CA CYS A 196 -7.02 -13.61 -14.35
C CYS A 196 -8.35 -14.20 -13.96
N CYS A 197 -8.55 -15.44 -13.53
CA CYS A 197 -9.81 -15.83 -12.87
C CYS A 197 -9.92 -15.13 -11.52
N CYS A 198 -8.81 -14.94 -10.79
CA CYS A 198 -8.80 -14.03 -9.65
C CYS A 198 -9.17 -12.60 -10.08
N ILE A 199 -8.68 -12.09 -11.22
CA ILE A 199 -9.04 -10.74 -11.70
C ILE A 199 -10.43 -10.67 -12.37
N PHE A 200 -10.95 -11.70 -13.03
CA PHE A 200 -12.21 -11.70 -13.81
C PHE A 200 -13.40 -11.99 -12.90
N LEU A 201 -13.25 -12.88 -11.90
CA LEU A 201 -14.23 -13.00 -10.82
C LEU A 201 -14.29 -11.67 -10.02
N ASN A 202 -13.13 -11.04 -9.77
CA ASN A 202 -13.08 -9.72 -9.12
C ASN A 202 -13.58 -8.57 -10.02
N VAL A 203 -13.37 -8.57 -11.34
CA VAL A 203 -13.88 -7.54 -12.27
C VAL A 203 -15.38 -7.69 -12.46
N SER A 204 -15.91 -8.91 -12.48
CA SER A 204 -17.35 -9.17 -12.50
C SER A 204 -17.99 -8.74 -11.18
N VAL A 205 -17.32 -9.01 -10.05
CA VAL A 205 -17.72 -8.50 -8.73
C VAL A 205 -17.54 -6.99 -8.60
N ILE A 206 -16.56 -6.36 -9.27
CA ILE A 206 -16.38 -4.90 -9.31
C ILE A 206 -17.45 -4.25 -10.19
N ILE A 207 -17.83 -4.83 -11.32
CA ILE A 207 -18.93 -4.32 -12.16
C ILE A 207 -20.26 -4.50 -11.44
N ILE A 208 -20.49 -5.64 -10.79
CA ILE A 208 -21.66 -5.86 -9.93
C ILE A 208 -21.62 -4.89 -8.75
N SER A 209 -20.49 -4.70 -8.08
CA SER A 209 -20.37 -3.77 -6.93
C SER A 209 -20.48 -2.32 -7.33
N ILE A 210 -19.99 -1.88 -8.50
CA ILE A 210 -20.17 -0.52 -8.99
C ILE A 210 -21.63 -0.32 -9.37
N THR A 211 -22.27 -1.29 -10.01
CA THR A 211 -23.72 -1.23 -10.34
C THR A 211 -24.56 -1.23 -9.05
N THR A 212 -24.27 -2.09 -8.09
CA THR A 212 -24.94 -2.15 -6.78
C THR A 212 -24.61 -0.95 -5.90
N ILE A 213 -23.40 -0.38 -5.94
CA ILE A 213 -23.06 0.88 -5.25
C ILE A 213 -23.77 2.04 -5.93
N THR A 214 -23.90 2.06 -7.25
CA THR A 214 -24.64 3.12 -7.97
C THR A 214 -26.13 3.01 -7.72
N GLU A 215 -26.69 1.80 -7.63
CA GLU A 215 -28.08 1.54 -7.27
C GLU A 215 -28.35 1.77 -5.78
N VAL A 216 -27.44 1.40 -4.88
CA VAL A 216 -27.54 1.71 -3.44
C VAL A 216 -27.32 3.20 -3.20
N TYR A 217 -26.43 3.88 -3.92
CA TYR A 217 -26.35 5.34 -3.89
C TYR A 217 -27.62 5.97 -4.48
N ALA A 218 -28.20 5.44 -5.56
CA ALA A 218 -29.45 5.95 -6.11
C ALA A 218 -30.64 5.73 -5.15
N VAL A 219 -30.72 4.57 -4.50
CA VAL A 219 -31.75 4.24 -3.50
C VAL A 219 -31.52 5.00 -2.19
N CYS A 220 -30.27 5.17 -1.75
CA CYS A 220 -29.92 6.03 -0.62
C CYS A 220 -30.15 7.50 -0.93
N PHE A 221 -29.95 7.98 -2.16
CA PHE A 221 -30.21 9.36 -2.56
C PHE A 221 -31.72 9.63 -2.67
N VAL A 222 -32.50 8.64 -3.12
CA VAL A 222 -33.97 8.68 -3.11
C VAL A 222 -34.53 8.56 -1.69
N ALA A 223 -33.91 7.77 -0.80
CA ALA A 223 -34.26 7.69 0.62
C ALA A 223 -33.76 8.90 1.44
N GLU A 224 -32.66 9.54 1.04
CA GLU A 224 -32.10 10.76 1.64
C GLU A 224 -32.93 12.01 1.29
N GLY A 225 -33.76 11.97 0.25
CA GLY A 225 -34.74 13.03 -0.02
C GLY A 225 -35.72 13.26 1.14
N ALA A 226 -35.99 12.25 1.96
CA ALA A 226 -36.94 12.33 3.08
C ALA A 226 -36.28 12.54 4.47
N ILE A 227 -35.01 12.17 4.64
CA ILE A 227 -34.30 12.18 5.95
C ILE A 227 -33.07 13.13 5.95
N GLY A 228 -32.46 13.36 4.77
CA GLY A 228 -31.22 14.11 4.61
C GLY A 228 -31.32 15.60 4.99
N SER A 229 -32.49 16.24 4.84
CA SER A 229 -32.65 17.66 5.23
C SER A 229 -32.56 17.89 6.75
N LYS A 230 -32.88 16.86 7.56
CA LYS A 230 -32.82 16.93 9.03
C LYS A 230 -31.47 16.54 9.63
N ILE A 231 -30.69 15.69 8.96
CA ILE A 231 -29.34 15.32 9.43
C ILE A 231 -28.34 16.43 9.05
N TRP A 232 -28.46 16.99 7.84
CA TRP A 232 -27.63 18.13 7.45
C TRP A 232 -27.89 19.37 8.30
N SER A 233 -29.11 19.59 8.80
CA SER A 233 -29.39 20.71 9.73
C SER A 233 -28.81 20.52 11.13
N VAL A 234 -28.34 19.32 11.51
CA VAL A 234 -27.70 19.03 12.81
C VAL A 234 -26.16 18.92 12.69
N VAL A 235 -25.65 18.47 11.54
CA VAL A 235 -24.20 18.37 11.27
C VAL A 235 -23.59 19.71 10.80
N LEU A 236 -24.32 20.52 10.03
CA LEU A 236 -23.84 21.83 9.56
C LEU A 236 -23.60 22.85 10.70
N PRO A 237 -24.40 22.91 11.79
CA PRO A 237 -24.16 23.79 12.93
C PRO A 237 -22.86 23.48 13.69
N MET A 238 -22.38 22.23 13.72
CA MET A 238 -21.11 21.90 14.42
C MET A 238 -19.89 22.54 13.74
N ASN A 239 -19.93 22.80 12.43
CA ASN A 239 -18.89 23.56 11.72
C ASN A 239 -19.10 25.09 11.79
N ILE A 240 -20.32 25.55 12.08
CA ILE A 240 -20.68 26.99 12.12
C ILE A 240 -20.52 27.57 13.53
N PHE A 241 -20.66 26.78 14.60
CA PHE A 241 -20.69 27.29 15.97
C PHE A 241 -19.34 27.72 16.55
N TRP A 242 -18.21 27.35 15.95
CA TRP A 242 -16.88 27.57 16.58
C TRP A 242 -15.99 28.62 15.90
N ASN A 243 -16.48 29.29 14.87
CA ASN A 243 -15.73 30.37 14.20
C ASN A 243 -16.26 31.75 14.61
N LYS A 244 -16.14 32.10 15.90
CA LYS A 244 -16.30 33.47 16.39
C LYS A 244 -14.93 34.14 16.44
N GLY A 245 -14.56 34.88 15.39
CA GLY A 245 -13.43 35.80 15.46
C GLY A 245 -12.71 36.20 14.16
N GLY A 246 -13.03 35.62 13.00
CA GLY A 246 -12.37 35.98 11.74
C GLY A 246 -13.36 36.10 10.56
N PRO A 247 -13.04 36.89 9.52
CA PRO A 247 -13.93 37.08 8.38
C PRO A 247 -14.28 35.74 7.75
N ARG A 248 -15.60 35.46 7.64
CA ARG A 248 -16.16 34.25 7.04
C ARG A 248 -15.69 34.13 5.58
N ARG A 249 -14.64 33.36 5.32
CA ARG A 249 -14.41 32.74 4.01
C ARG A 249 -14.91 31.30 4.07
N THR A 250 -16.10 31.08 3.54
CA THR A 250 -16.60 29.75 3.19
C THR A 250 -15.73 29.21 2.06
N TYR A 251 -14.76 28.35 2.39
CA TYR A 251 -14.01 27.56 1.42
C TYR A 251 -14.87 26.37 0.99
N ILE A 252 -15.93 26.63 0.24
CA ILE A 252 -16.49 25.63 -0.67
C ILE A 252 -15.40 25.44 -1.74
N PHE A 253 -15.12 24.19 -2.13
CA PHE A 253 -14.16 23.89 -3.20
C PHE A 253 -14.44 24.85 -4.37
N PRO A 254 -13.50 25.76 -4.72
CA PRO A 254 -13.77 26.68 -5.81
C PRO A 254 -13.90 25.86 -7.10
N GLU A 255 -14.96 26.16 -7.82
CA GLU A 255 -15.19 25.74 -9.19
C GLU A 255 -13.90 25.96 -10.00
N LEU A 256 -13.45 24.91 -10.69
CA LEU A 256 -12.20 24.92 -11.45
C LEU A 256 -12.33 25.86 -12.65
N ASP A 257 -11.94 27.13 -12.50
CA ASP A 257 -11.73 28.02 -13.65
C ASP A 257 -10.69 27.40 -14.58
N THR A 258 -11.11 27.11 -15.81
CA THR A 258 -10.39 26.32 -16.82
C THR A 258 -9.11 26.98 -17.33
N GLU A 259 -8.85 28.26 -17.01
CA GLU A 259 -7.79 29.07 -17.61
C GLU A 259 -6.60 29.42 -16.70
N GLN A 260 -6.52 28.90 -15.47
CA GLN A 260 -5.31 29.11 -14.66
C GLN A 260 -4.14 28.29 -15.20
N SER A 261 -2.99 28.95 -15.43
CA SER A 261 -1.77 28.30 -15.91
C SER A 261 -1.36 27.14 -14.99
N PHE A 262 -0.81 26.06 -15.54
CA PHE A 262 -0.32 24.91 -14.78
C PHE A 262 0.64 25.30 -13.64
N SER A 263 1.49 26.32 -13.86
CA SER A 263 2.35 26.88 -12.82
C SER A 263 1.53 27.49 -11.67
N THR A 264 0.44 28.19 -11.98
CA THR A 264 -0.51 28.72 -10.99
C THR A 264 -1.29 27.62 -10.28
N ARG A 265 -1.65 26.52 -10.99
CA ARG A 265 -2.31 25.36 -10.38
C ARG A 265 -1.36 24.64 -9.44
N LEU A 266 -0.14 24.28 -9.86
CA LEU A 266 0.87 23.69 -8.97
C LEU A 266 1.25 24.62 -7.81
N ALA A 267 1.38 25.93 -8.03
CA ALA A 267 1.74 26.87 -6.96
C ALA A 267 0.60 27.11 -5.94
N LYS A 268 -0.67 27.10 -6.37
CA LYS A 268 -1.84 27.19 -5.47
C LYS A 268 -2.21 25.83 -4.85
N LEU A 269 -1.76 24.74 -5.47
CA LEU A 269 -1.76 23.40 -4.92
C LEU A 269 -0.41 23.17 -4.24
N THR A 270 -0.22 23.66 -3.02
CA THR A 270 0.54 22.83 -2.08
C THR A 270 -0.47 21.93 -1.39
N PRO A 271 -0.75 20.70 -1.91
CA PRO A 271 -1.56 19.70 -1.23
C PRO A 271 -1.22 19.59 0.25
N ALA A 272 0.04 19.82 0.61
CA ALA A 272 0.48 19.80 1.98
C ALA A 272 0.00 20.96 2.85
N ARG A 273 -0.08 22.20 2.34
CA ARG A 273 -0.70 23.28 3.12
C ARG A 273 -2.15 22.91 3.43
N LYS A 274 -2.88 22.43 2.42
CA LYS A 274 -4.25 21.97 2.60
C LYS A 274 -4.31 20.78 3.55
N ALA A 275 -3.41 19.81 3.42
CA ALA A 275 -3.36 18.62 4.27
C ALA A 275 -3.07 18.98 5.74
N VAL A 276 -2.14 19.89 6.01
CA VAL A 276 -1.84 20.36 7.39
C VAL A 276 -3.04 21.11 7.96
N VAL A 277 -3.66 22.01 7.20
CA VAL A 277 -4.85 22.73 7.67
C VAL A 277 -6.02 21.79 7.91
N VAL A 278 -6.23 20.80 7.02
CA VAL A 278 -7.29 19.80 7.17
C VAL A 278 -6.97 18.85 8.33
N LEU A 279 -5.73 18.45 8.54
CA LEU A 279 -5.27 17.68 9.71
C LEU A 279 -5.58 18.45 11.01
N GLN A 280 -5.24 19.72 11.08
CA GLN A 280 -5.54 20.55 12.25
C GLN A 280 -7.04 20.69 12.51
N ARG A 281 -7.84 20.91 11.45
CA ARG A 281 -9.30 21.03 11.58
C ARG A 281 -9.96 19.72 11.96
N SER A 282 -9.58 18.61 11.30
CA SER A 282 -10.13 17.28 11.60
C SER A 282 -9.79 16.81 13.00
N THR A 283 -8.66 17.27 13.57
CA THR A 283 -8.30 16.99 14.97
C THR A 283 -8.83 18.01 15.97
N PHE A 284 -9.72 18.93 15.55
CA PHE A 284 -10.22 20.05 16.37
C PHE A 284 -9.11 20.86 17.05
N HIS A 285 -7.93 20.93 16.43
CA HIS A 285 -6.73 21.53 16.99
C HIS A 285 -6.29 20.94 18.36
N LEU A 286 -6.74 19.73 18.71
CA LEU A 286 -6.44 19.07 19.97
C LEU A 286 -5.08 18.36 19.94
N ALA A 287 -4.82 17.59 18.89
CA ALA A 287 -3.63 16.73 18.81
C ALA A 287 -3.12 16.66 17.36
N TYR A 288 -2.03 17.38 17.08
CA TYR A 288 -1.37 17.38 15.78
C TYR A 288 0.12 17.70 15.90
N CYS A 289 0.90 17.28 14.90
CA CYS A 289 2.37 17.39 14.90
C CYS A 289 2.90 18.57 14.07
N PHE A 290 2.08 19.12 13.19
CA PHE A 290 2.48 20.09 12.17
C PHE A 290 1.68 21.39 12.25
N GLU A 291 2.37 22.51 12.08
CA GLU A 291 1.76 23.82 11.93
C GLU A 291 2.25 24.49 10.67
N PHE A 292 1.33 25.12 9.93
CA PHE A 292 1.71 25.91 8.77
C PHE A 292 1.99 27.34 9.22
N ASP A 293 3.21 27.80 9.02
CA ASP A 293 3.57 29.18 9.29
C ASP A 293 3.18 30.06 8.10
N GLU A 294 2.18 30.92 8.29
CA GLU A 294 1.71 31.84 7.25
C GLU A 294 2.77 32.87 6.83
N THR A 295 3.70 33.20 7.72
CA THR A 295 4.75 34.20 7.45
C THR A 295 5.86 33.64 6.57
N THR A 296 6.31 32.41 6.84
CA THR A 296 7.37 31.77 6.06
C THR A 296 6.82 30.94 4.90
N GLY A 297 5.54 30.56 4.94
CA GLY A 297 4.96 29.59 4.02
C GLY A 297 5.46 28.16 4.22
N CYS A 298 6.12 27.87 5.35
CA CYS A 298 6.75 26.58 5.65
C CYS A 298 5.94 25.79 6.68
N ILE A 299 6.13 24.47 6.68
CA ILE A 299 5.59 23.61 7.72
C ILE A 299 6.59 23.59 8.89
N LYS A 300 6.12 23.85 10.10
CA LYS A 300 6.92 23.82 11.33
C LYS A 300 6.45 22.71 12.26
N ALA A 301 7.41 22.12 12.96
CA ALA A 301 7.13 21.17 14.03
C ALA A 301 6.48 21.87 15.22
N VAL A 302 5.39 21.29 15.73
CA VAL A 302 4.70 21.83 16.90
C VAL A 302 5.46 21.41 18.17
N LYS A 303 5.91 22.38 18.97
CA LYS A 303 6.62 22.13 20.23
C LYS A 303 5.79 22.40 21.50
N ASN A 304 4.48 22.58 21.35
CA ASN A 304 3.57 22.94 22.44
C ASN A 304 2.85 21.71 23.04
N TRP A 305 1.87 21.96 23.92
CA TRP A 305 1.09 20.93 24.60
C TRP A 305 0.30 20.02 23.63
N ARG A 306 -0.02 20.49 22.42
CA ARG A 306 -0.78 19.71 21.41
C ARG A 306 0.02 18.53 20.88
N TYR A 307 1.34 18.72 20.70
CA TYR A 307 2.23 17.62 20.35
C TYR A 307 2.36 16.61 21.50
N LYS A 308 2.46 17.09 22.75
CA LYS A 308 2.45 16.19 23.93
C LYS A 308 1.13 15.41 24.04
N ALA A 309 0.00 16.03 23.72
CA ALA A 309 -1.30 15.35 23.67
C ALA A 309 -1.32 14.26 22.59
N PHE A 310 -0.81 14.54 21.39
CA PHE A 310 -0.64 13.53 20.34
C PHE A 310 0.22 12.35 20.81
N GLN A 311 1.35 12.63 21.48
CA GLN A 311 2.22 11.59 22.04
C GLN A 311 1.51 10.73 23.08
N LEU A 312 0.76 11.35 24.00
CA LEU A 312 0.00 10.64 25.01
C LEU A 312 -1.10 9.76 24.39
N ILE A 313 -1.80 10.26 23.37
CA ILE A 313 -2.83 9.50 22.64
C ILE A 313 -2.20 8.30 21.94
N TRP A 314 -1.04 8.48 21.29
CA TRP A 314 -0.33 7.38 20.65
C TRP A 314 0.13 6.33 21.67
N ILE A 315 0.68 6.74 22.82
CA ILE A 315 1.08 5.82 23.90
C ILE A 315 -0.14 5.04 24.42
N GLY A 316 -1.25 5.73 24.71
CA GLY A 316 -2.49 5.08 25.14
C GLY A 316 -3.03 4.11 24.10
N ALA A 317 -3.00 4.49 22.82
CA ALA A 317 -3.39 3.62 21.71
C ALA A 317 -2.51 2.37 21.61
N ALA A 318 -1.18 2.52 21.65
CA ALA A 318 -0.23 1.45 21.44
C ALA A 318 -0.16 0.47 22.62
N PHE A 319 -0.21 0.96 23.86
CA PHE A 319 0.05 0.15 25.05
C PHE A 319 -1.19 -0.23 25.86
N LEU A 320 -2.32 0.45 25.66
CA LEU A 320 -3.56 0.14 26.39
C LEU A 320 -4.65 -0.36 25.44
N VAL A 321 -5.02 0.45 24.45
CA VAL A 321 -6.18 0.14 23.59
C VAL A 321 -5.88 -1.03 22.66
N LEU A 322 -4.72 -1.03 21.99
CA LEU A 322 -4.37 -2.08 21.04
C LEU A 322 -4.27 -3.46 21.70
N PRO A 323 -3.53 -3.66 22.81
CA PRO A 323 -3.52 -4.94 23.51
C PRO A 323 -4.91 -5.37 23.98
N GLY A 324 -5.73 -4.44 24.50
CA GLY A 324 -7.10 -4.73 24.92
C GLY A 324 -7.97 -5.24 23.77
N LEU A 325 -7.89 -4.58 22.61
CA LEU A 325 -8.63 -5.02 21.41
C LEU A 325 -8.09 -6.35 20.85
N LEU A 326 -6.79 -6.61 20.91
CA LEU A 326 -6.20 -7.89 20.49
C LEU A 326 -6.66 -9.05 21.39
N VAL A 327 -6.68 -8.84 22.71
CA VAL A 327 -7.23 -9.81 23.66
C VAL A 327 -8.71 -10.04 23.37
N ARG A 328 -9.49 -8.99 23.12
CA ARG A 328 -10.90 -9.12 22.75
C ARG A 328 -11.08 -9.87 21.42
N CYS A 329 -10.26 -9.60 20.40
CA CYS A 329 -10.27 -10.36 19.16
C CYS A 329 -10.03 -11.86 19.41
N TYR A 330 -9.09 -12.20 20.29
CA TYR A 330 -8.84 -13.58 20.68
C TYR A 330 -10.03 -14.21 21.43
N LEU A 331 -10.63 -13.48 22.39
CA LEU A 331 -11.81 -13.93 23.13
C LEU A 331 -13.01 -14.16 22.20
N LEU A 332 -13.23 -13.27 21.24
CA LEU A 332 -14.28 -13.39 20.23
C LEU A 332 -14.02 -14.57 19.27
N PHE A 333 -12.75 -14.86 18.98
CA PHE A 333 -12.37 -16.00 18.16
C PHE A 333 -12.64 -17.35 18.85
N ILE A 334 -12.48 -17.43 20.17
CA ILE A 334 -12.75 -18.65 20.95
C ILE A 334 -14.18 -18.76 21.47
N ALA A 335 -14.98 -17.69 21.37
CA ALA A 335 -16.35 -17.68 21.84
C ALA A 335 -17.21 -18.68 21.04
N ALA A 336 -18.17 -19.32 21.72
CA ALA A 336 -19.14 -20.18 21.06
C ALA A 336 -19.94 -19.40 20.00
N GLU A 337 -20.22 -20.03 18.87
CA GLU A 337 -21.00 -19.42 17.78
C GLU A 337 -22.35 -18.92 18.31
N GLY A 338 -22.75 -17.71 17.88
CA GLY A 338 -24.01 -17.08 18.27
C GLY A 338 -24.00 -16.35 19.62
N LYS A 339 -22.93 -16.46 20.43
CA LYS A 339 -22.86 -15.72 21.72
C LYS A 339 -22.69 -14.21 21.53
N GLU A 340 -22.00 -13.81 20.48
CA GLU A 340 -21.63 -12.42 20.21
C GLU A 340 -22.20 -11.98 18.87
N ASP A 341 -22.61 -10.72 18.82
CA ASP A 341 -23.14 -10.10 17.62
C ASP A 341 -22.06 -10.03 16.52
N LYS A 342 -22.43 -10.44 15.30
CA LYS A 342 -21.53 -10.51 14.13
C LYS A 342 -20.86 -9.16 13.86
N MET A 343 -21.61 -8.06 14.01
CA MET A 343 -21.09 -6.71 13.81
C MET A 343 -20.03 -6.35 14.85
N THR A 344 -20.20 -6.79 16.10
CA THR A 344 -19.20 -6.60 17.17
C THR A 344 -17.89 -7.31 16.84
N ILE A 345 -17.96 -8.56 16.37
CA ILE A 345 -16.77 -9.31 15.95
C ILE A 345 -16.04 -8.59 14.82
N PHE A 346 -16.80 -8.20 13.80
CA PHE A 346 -16.26 -7.50 12.63
C PHE A 346 -15.63 -6.15 13.01
N PHE A 347 -16.34 -5.29 13.74
CA PHE A 347 -15.83 -3.97 14.14
C PHE A 347 -14.65 -4.06 15.09
N THR A 348 -14.59 -5.07 15.97
CA THR A 348 -13.40 -5.30 16.80
C THR A 348 -12.19 -5.63 15.93
N ALA A 349 -12.33 -6.53 14.96
CA ALA A 349 -11.24 -6.90 14.06
C ALA A 349 -10.76 -5.71 13.19
N VAL A 350 -11.68 -4.96 12.60
CA VAL A 350 -11.35 -3.77 11.81
C VAL A 350 -10.70 -2.69 12.67
N SER A 351 -11.24 -2.41 13.86
CA SER A 351 -10.67 -1.40 14.76
C SER A 351 -9.26 -1.78 15.21
N SER A 352 -9.02 -3.05 15.52
CA SER A 352 -7.67 -3.57 15.80
C SER A 352 -6.72 -3.34 14.63
N GLY A 353 -7.15 -3.69 13.41
CA GLY A 353 -6.34 -3.49 12.20
C GLY A 353 -6.00 -2.03 11.93
N VAL A 354 -6.99 -1.14 11.99
CA VAL A 354 -6.79 0.31 11.82
C VAL A 354 -5.88 0.88 12.91
N LEU A 355 -6.01 0.41 14.15
CA LEU A 355 -5.18 0.83 15.26
C LEU A 355 -3.72 0.39 15.09
N VAL A 356 -3.46 -0.84 14.59
CA VAL A 356 -2.11 -1.28 14.21
C VAL A 356 -1.52 -0.35 13.16
N ILE A 357 -2.28 -0.03 12.10
CA ILE A 357 -1.85 0.88 11.03
C ILE A 357 -1.53 2.26 11.62
N PHE A 358 -2.40 2.80 12.48
CA PHE A 358 -2.16 4.07 13.16
C PHE A 358 -0.89 4.04 14.02
N VAL A 359 -0.68 2.98 14.80
CA VAL A 359 0.51 2.88 15.67
C VAL A 359 1.78 2.89 14.82
N LEU A 360 1.79 2.16 13.69
CA LEU A 360 2.92 2.15 12.76
C LEU A 360 3.19 3.53 12.16
N PHE A 361 2.20 4.19 11.56
CA PHE A 361 2.37 5.52 10.96
C PHE A 361 2.68 6.60 12.02
N GLY A 362 1.97 6.57 13.13
CA GLY A 362 2.15 7.50 14.25
C GLY A 362 3.54 7.40 14.86
N SER A 363 4.15 6.20 14.91
CA SER A 363 5.46 5.99 15.51
C SER A 363 6.57 6.87 14.89
N ILE A 364 6.42 7.22 13.62
CA ILE A 364 7.36 8.09 12.90
C ILE A 364 7.37 9.48 13.52
N PHE A 365 6.21 10.01 13.90
CA PHE A 365 6.11 11.33 14.52
C PHE A 365 6.47 11.34 15.99
N ILE A 366 6.47 10.18 16.65
CA ILE A 366 6.84 10.02 18.07
C ILE A 366 8.34 9.87 18.23
N ARG A 367 9.03 9.28 17.25
CA ARG A 367 10.49 9.10 17.29
C ARG A 367 11.21 10.44 17.44
N PRO A 368 12.31 10.50 18.21
CA PRO A 368 13.16 11.69 18.29
C PRO A 368 13.59 12.15 16.88
N GLY A 369 13.34 13.41 16.55
CA GLY A 369 13.63 14.00 15.24
C GLY A 369 12.74 13.52 14.09
N GLY A 370 11.76 12.64 14.34
CA GLY A 370 10.92 12.08 13.29
C GLY A 370 10.01 13.10 12.60
N VAL A 371 9.46 14.05 13.36
CA VAL A 371 8.70 15.20 12.81
C VAL A 371 9.60 16.08 11.94
N ASP A 372 10.81 16.40 12.43
CA ASP A 372 11.76 17.24 11.70
C ASP A 372 12.24 16.56 10.41
N ASN A 373 12.51 15.24 10.46
CA ASN A 373 12.85 14.45 9.27
C ASN A 373 11.71 14.43 8.25
N PHE A 374 10.46 14.28 8.71
CA PHE A 374 9.30 14.31 7.82
C PHE A 374 9.14 15.68 7.15
N ILE A 375 9.31 16.78 7.89
CA ILE A 375 9.30 18.14 7.35
C ILE A 375 10.43 18.32 6.34
N ALA A 376 11.65 17.91 6.68
CA ALA A 376 12.81 18.04 5.79
C ALA A 376 12.62 17.26 4.48
N CYS A 377 12.10 16.02 4.55
CA CYS A 377 11.73 15.25 3.36
C CYS A 377 10.70 16.00 2.50
N PHE A 378 9.66 16.54 3.15
CA PHE A 378 8.60 17.26 2.47
C PHE A 378 9.10 18.54 1.78
N GLU A 379 9.88 19.37 2.47
CA GLU A 379 10.49 20.57 1.91
C GLU A 379 11.43 20.24 0.75
N THR A 380 12.21 19.16 0.88
CA THR A 380 13.09 18.69 -0.19
C THR A 380 12.29 18.34 -1.45
N ILE A 381 11.13 17.68 -1.31
CA ILE A 381 10.24 17.35 -2.43
C ILE A 381 9.72 18.62 -3.12
N ILE A 382 9.26 19.63 -2.37
CA ILE A 382 8.82 20.92 -2.95
C ILE A 382 9.97 21.58 -3.73
N VAL A 383 11.18 21.61 -3.14
CA VAL A 383 12.34 22.22 -3.80
C VAL A 383 12.68 21.47 -5.09
N MET A 384 12.58 20.15 -5.10
CA MET A 384 12.78 19.35 -6.31
C MET A 384 11.71 19.61 -7.36
N GLU A 385 10.44 19.71 -6.98
CA GLU A 385 9.35 20.06 -7.89
C GLU A 385 9.57 21.44 -8.54
N LYS A 386 10.03 22.43 -7.76
CA LYS A 386 10.39 23.75 -8.28
C LYS A 386 11.52 23.67 -9.31
N LYS A 387 12.58 22.89 -9.03
CA LYS A 387 13.67 22.66 -9.99
C LYS A 387 13.19 21.96 -11.26
N LEU A 388 12.25 21.02 -11.15
CA LEU A 388 11.65 20.33 -12.28
C LEU A 388 10.81 21.29 -13.15
N LEU A 389 10.07 22.21 -12.52
CA LEU A 389 9.36 23.29 -13.22
C LEU A 389 10.32 24.21 -13.98
N GLU A 390 11.45 24.58 -13.37
CA GLU A 390 12.49 25.42 -14.01
C GLU A 390 13.13 24.75 -15.24
N CYS A 391 13.08 23.41 -15.33
CA CYS A 391 13.57 22.68 -16.50
C CYS A 391 12.62 22.77 -17.72
N LEU A 392 11.37 23.22 -17.55
CA LEU A 392 10.41 23.38 -18.64
C LEU A 392 10.66 24.71 -19.38
N PRO A 393 10.98 24.69 -20.69
CA PRO A 393 11.27 25.91 -21.43
C PRO A 393 10.05 26.83 -21.60
N ASN A 394 8.85 26.24 -21.67
CA ASN A 394 7.60 27.00 -21.64
C ASN A 394 6.58 26.30 -20.73
N PRO A 395 6.36 26.76 -19.48
CA PRO A 395 5.39 26.15 -18.58
C PRO A 395 3.93 26.30 -19.06
N LYS A 396 3.68 27.22 -20.02
CA LYS A 396 2.39 27.43 -20.69
C LYS A 396 2.25 26.68 -22.02
N GLY A 397 3.32 26.05 -22.52
CA GLY A 397 3.29 25.31 -23.78
C GLY A 397 2.38 24.07 -23.70
N GLU A 398 1.96 23.55 -24.85
CA GLU A 398 1.21 22.30 -24.91
C GLU A 398 2.04 21.13 -24.37
N LYS A 399 1.56 20.51 -23.30
CA LYS A 399 2.22 19.38 -22.62
C LYS A 399 1.84 18.03 -23.26
N GLY A 400 0.89 18.06 -24.19
CA GLY A 400 0.21 16.91 -24.75
C GLY A 400 -0.87 16.37 -23.82
N ALA A 401 -1.91 15.80 -24.42
CA ALA A 401 -3.08 15.27 -23.70
C ALA A 401 -2.74 14.20 -22.65
N LYS A 402 -1.64 13.44 -22.84
CA LYS A 402 -1.19 12.40 -21.90
C LYS A 402 -0.76 12.98 -20.55
N VAL A 403 -0.01 14.08 -20.55
CA VAL A 403 0.46 14.74 -19.32
C VAL A 403 -0.73 15.39 -18.60
N THR A 404 -1.60 16.09 -19.33
CA THR A 404 -2.82 16.70 -18.77
C THR A 404 -3.70 15.64 -18.10
N ARG A 405 -3.98 14.54 -18.78
CA ARG A 405 -4.77 13.43 -18.23
C ARG A 405 -4.10 12.79 -17.00
N ALA A 406 -2.78 12.66 -16.99
CA ALA A 406 -2.05 12.14 -15.84
C ALA A 406 -2.22 13.07 -14.62
N VAL A 407 -2.04 14.38 -14.82
CA VAL A 407 -2.20 15.40 -13.76
C VAL A 407 -3.63 15.42 -13.21
N GLU A 408 -4.64 15.34 -14.08
CA GLU A 408 -6.05 15.25 -13.67
C GLU A 408 -6.30 14.00 -12.81
N ARG A 409 -5.82 12.83 -13.26
CA ARG A 409 -5.92 11.58 -12.48
C ARG A 409 -5.22 11.68 -11.13
N CYS A 410 -4.00 12.23 -11.09
CA CYS A 410 -3.26 12.45 -9.85
C CYS A 410 -4.03 13.38 -8.89
N THR A 411 -4.64 14.45 -9.41
CA THR A 411 -5.44 15.39 -8.63
C THR A 411 -6.67 14.70 -8.04
N LEU A 412 -7.40 13.93 -8.86
CA LEU A 412 -8.57 13.16 -8.41
C LEU A 412 -8.20 12.15 -7.33
N MET A 413 -7.09 11.44 -7.48
CA MET A 413 -6.60 10.49 -6.46
C MET A 413 -6.30 11.18 -5.13
N ILE A 414 -5.60 12.33 -5.16
CA ILE A 414 -5.31 13.12 -3.95
C ILE A 414 -6.61 13.62 -3.30
N GLN A 415 -7.57 14.10 -4.09
CA GLN A 415 -8.87 14.54 -3.58
C GLN A 415 -9.64 13.40 -2.92
N LEU A 416 -9.66 12.22 -3.53
CA LEU A 416 -10.32 11.04 -2.99
C LEU A 416 -9.71 10.61 -1.65
N VAL A 417 -8.37 10.58 -1.56
CA VAL A 417 -7.67 10.29 -0.29
C VAL A 417 -8.01 11.32 0.78
N CYS A 418 -8.07 12.61 0.43
CA CYS A 418 -8.46 13.68 1.35
C CYS A 418 -9.90 13.50 1.85
N ILE A 419 -10.87 13.32 0.94
CA ILE A 419 -12.30 13.18 1.29
C ILE A 419 -12.48 11.97 2.21
N HIS A 420 -11.88 10.83 1.83
CA HIS A 420 -11.99 9.61 2.60
C HIS A 420 -11.35 9.74 3.99
N SER A 421 -10.09 10.17 4.07
CA SER A 421 -9.31 10.12 5.31
C SER A 421 -9.75 11.17 6.33
N PHE A 422 -10.19 12.35 5.87
CA PHE A 422 -10.49 13.47 6.77
C PHE A 422 -11.98 13.67 7.05
N TYR A 423 -12.88 13.11 6.23
CA TYR A 423 -14.32 13.32 6.39
C TYR A 423 -15.09 12.01 6.50
N THR A 424 -14.98 11.12 5.50
CA THR A 424 -15.79 9.89 5.48
C THR A 424 -15.39 8.92 6.58
N ALA A 425 -14.10 8.59 6.71
CA ALA A 425 -13.64 7.60 7.69
C ALA A 425 -13.91 8.02 9.14
N PRO A 426 -13.67 9.28 9.55
CA PRO A 426 -14.00 9.69 10.91
C PRO A 426 -15.50 9.75 11.21
N LEU A 427 -16.32 10.13 10.23
CA LEU A 427 -17.78 10.06 10.37
C LEU A 427 -18.23 8.61 10.60
N LEU A 428 -17.71 7.67 9.81
CA LEU A 428 -18.00 6.25 9.99
C LEU A 428 -17.52 5.74 11.37
N ALA A 429 -16.33 6.15 11.82
CA ALA A 429 -15.83 5.79 13.15
C ALA A 429 -16.75 6.30 14.27
N PHE A 430 -17.26 7.53 14.16
CA PHE A 430 -18.23 8.08 15.10
C PHE A 430 -19.56 7.31 15.09
N LEU A 431 -20.10 7.01 13.90
CA LEU A 431 -21.34 6.25 13.76
C LEU A 431 -21.20 4.85 14.37
N ILE A 432 -20.11 4.14 14.06
CA ILE A 432 -19.79 2.82 14.65
C ILE A 432 -19.65 2.93 16.17
N GLY A 433 -18.96 3.98 16.64
CA GLY A 433 -18.76 4.26 18.06
C GLY A 433 -20.06 4.44 18.85
N CYS A 434 -21.12 4.95 18.22
CA CYS A 434 -22.44 5.13 18.85
C CYS A 434 -23.28 3.84 18.88
N THR A 435 -22.84 2.76 18.23
CA THR A 435 -23.58 1.48 18.19
C THR A 435 -23.30 0.59 19.41
N LYS A 436 -24.16 -0.42 19.64
CA LYS A 436 -23.88 -1.49 20.62
C LYS A 436 -22.64 -2.31 20.27
N SER A 437 -22.31 -2.34 18.98
CA SER A 437 -21.21 -3.12 18.40
C SER A 437 -19.87 -2.38 18.47
N ASN A 438 -19.82 -1.20 19.10
CA ASN A 438 -18.57 -0.50 19.39
C ASN A 438 -17.65 -1.43 20.22
N PRO A 439 -16.42 -1.71 19.77
CA PRO A 439 -15.53 -2.65 20.44
C PRO A 439 -15.13 -2.20 21.85
N LEU A 440 -15.00 -0.89 22.10
CA LEU A 440 -14.72 -0.37 23.44
C LEU A 440 -15.93 -0.53 24.37
N TYR A 441 -17.14 -0.27 23.85
CA TYR A 441 -18.37 -0.48 24.61
C TYR A 441 -18.52 -1.96 25.00
N ALA A 442 -18.33 -2.87 24.04
CA ALA A 442 -18.37 -4.31 24.28
C ALA A 442 -17.30 -4.73 25.31
N MET A 443 -16.07 -4.22 25.22
CA MET A 443 -15.01 -4.50 26.18
C MET A 443 -15.37 -4.04 27.60
N PHE A 444 -15.90 -2.82 27.76
CA PHE A 444 -16.34 -2.33 29.08
C PHE A 444 -17.49 -3.16 29.63
N ARG A 445 -18.44 -3.57 28.78
CA ARG A 445 -19.57 -4.41 29.18
C ARG A 445 -19.11 -5.78 29.68
N ASP A 446 -18.07 -6.34 29.06
CA ASP A 446 -17.50 -7.63 29.48
C ASP A 446 -16.75 -7.53 30.82
N ILE A 447 -16.08 -6.40 31.07
CA ILE A 447 -15.38 -6.15 32.35
C ILE A 447 -16.40 -5.92 33.47
N TYR A 448 -17.43 -5.12 33.19
CA TYR A 448 -18.48 -4.80 34.14
C TYR A 448 -19.81 -4.74 33.39
N ASN A 449 -20.74 -5.64 33.75
CA ASN A 449 -22.03 -5.74 33.09
C ASN A 449 -22.98 -4.61 33.53
N PHE A 450 -22.60 -3.37 33.17
CA PHE A 450 -23.36 -2.17 33.49
C PHE A 450 -24.75 -2.16 32.85
N GLU A 451 -24.97 -2.92 31.76
CA GLU A 451 -26.31 -3.02 31.15
C GLU A 451 -27.33 -3.65 32.10
N LEU A 452 -26.87 -4.55 32.97
CA LEU A 452 -27.70 -5.20 34.00
C LEU A 452 -27.90 -4.30 35.23
N HIS A 453 -26.88 -3.55 35.63
CA HIS A 453 -26.86 -2.81 36.90
C HIS A 453 -27.30 -1.34 36.79
N HIS A 454 -27.17 -0.74 35.62
CA HIS A 454 -27.43 0.67 35.39
C HIS A 454 -28.41 0.79 34.21
N GLY A 455 -29.61 1.32 34.47
CA GLY A 455 -30.71 1.34 33.51
C GLY A 455 -30.39 2.03 32.18
N ALA A 456 -31.36 2.00 31.25
CA ALA A 456 -31.16 2.40 29.85
C ALA A 456 -30.49 3.78 29.62
N LEU A 457 -30.72 4.75 30.51
CA LEU A 457 -30.12 6.08 30.44
C LEU A 457 -28.59 6.07 30.61
N VAL A 458 -28.06 5.25 31.53
CA VAL A 458 -26.60 5.14 31.72
C VAL A 458 -25.97 4.44 30.53
N ASN A 459 -26.61 3.40 29.99
CA ASN A 459 -26.15 2.73 28.77
C ASN A 459 -26.11 3.68 27.57
N LEU A 460 -27.14 4.51 27.41
CA LEU A 460 -27.18 5.53 26.37
C LEU A 460 -26.06 6.56 26.56
N GLY A 461 -25.85 7.03 27.79
CA GLY A 461 -24.76 7.95 28.14
C GLY A 461 -23.39 7.37 27.80
N LEU A 462 -23.11 6.12 28.18
CA LEU A 462 -21.86 5.43 27.86
C LEU A 462 -21.67 5.25 26.35
N ARG A 463 -22.72 5.01 25.57
CA ARG A 463 -22.63 4.93 24.10
C ARG A 463 -22.36 6.28 23.45
N ILE A 464 -22.98 7.35 23.94
CA ILE A 464 -22.74 8.71 23.41
C ILE A 464 -21.32 9.14 23.75
N VAL A 465 -20.89 8.99 25.01
CA VAL A 465 -19.53 9.35 25.45
C VAL A 465 -18.48 8.47 24.78
N GLY A 466 -18.71 7.16 24.72
CA GLY A 466 -17.84 6.22 24.02
C GLY A 466 -17.78 6.48 22.52
N GLY A 467 -18.91 6.80 21.89
CA GLY A 467 -18.98 7.18 20.48
C GLY A 467 -18.26 8.48 20.16
N LEU A 468 -18.38 9.49 21.02
CA LEU A 468 -17.59 10.73 20.94
C LEU A 468 -16.09 10.44 21.09
N GLY A 469 -15.70 9.61 22.06
CA GLY A 469 -14.30 9.19 22.27
C GLY A 469 -13.72 8.44 21.08
N VAL A 470 -14.46 7.45 20.55
CA VAL A 470 -14.07 6.70 19.33
C VAL A 470 -14.06 7.60 18.10
N GLY A 471 -14.99 8.54 17.98
CA GLY A 471 -15.03 9.52 16.90
C GLY A 471 -13.80 10.42 16.93
N LEU A 472 -13.49 11.02 18.09
CA LEU A 472 -12.30 11.88 18.29
C LEU A 472 -11.00 11.11 18.06
N GLY A 473 -10.88 9.91 18.64
CA GLY A 473 -9.74 9.03 18.39
C GLY A 473 -9.62 8.67 16.91
N GLY A 474 -10.74 8.31 16.27
CA GLY A 474 -10.84 8.00 14.85
C GLY A 474 -10.40 9.17 13.97
N MET A 475 -10.81 10.39 14.28
CA MET A 475 -10.36 11.60 13.58
C MET A 475 -8.84 11.76 13.65
N ILE A 476 -8.24 11.60 14.83
CA ILE A 476 -6.78 11.70 15.01
C ILE A 476 -6.07 10.58 14.26
N MET A 477 -6.57 9.35 14.37
CA MET A 477 -5.98 8.19 13.69
C MET A 477 -6.05 8.33 12.16
N CYS A 478 -7.25 8.55 11.62
CA CYS A 478 -7.48 8.65 10.18
C CYS A 478 -6.78 9.87 9.57
N SER A 479 -6.69 10.99 10.27
CA SER A 479 -5.97 12.18 9.78
C SER A 479 -4.46 11.97 9.77
N THR A 480 -3.90 11.29 10.78
CA THR A 480 -2.48 10.91 10.82
C THR A 480 -2.15 9.95 9.67
N ILE A 481 -2.92 8.88 9.53
CA ILE A 481 -2.80 7.90 8.45
C ILE A 481 -2.95 8.61 7.09
N GLY A 482 -4.00 9.41 6.92
CA GLY A 482 -4.28 10.16 5.71
C GLY A 482 -3.17 11.12 5.31
N THR A 483 -2.53 11.79 6.27
CA THR A 483 -1.40 12.68 6.00
C THR A 483 -0.19 11.92 5.46
N CYS A 484 0.12 10.76 6.05
CA CYS A 484 1.18 9.87 5.56
C CYS A 484 0.87 9.35 4.15
N PHE A 485 -0.37 8.89 3.91
CA PHE A 485 -0.81 8.42 2.59
C PHE A 485 -0.80 9.53 1.55
N LEU A 486 -1.22 10.75 1.91
CA LEU A 486 -1.19 11.88 0.99
C LEU A 486 0.21 12.21 0.54
N LEU A 487 1.18 12.21 1.46
CA LEU A 487 2.57 12.43 1.09
C LEU A 487 3.05 11.33 0.14
N TRP A 488 2.77 10.06 0.47
CA TRP A 488 3.15 8.94 -0.36
C TRP A 488 2.54 8.99 -1.78
N VAL A 489 1.22 9.16 -1.86
CA VAL A 489 0.49 9.27 -3.14
C VAL A 489 0.97 10.48 -3.93
N TYR A 490 1.27 11.59 -3.26
CA TYR A 490 1.81 12.78 -3.91
C TYR A 490 3.21 12.53 -4.49
N CYS A 491 4.12 11.88 -3.77
CA CYS A 491 5.46 11.55 -4.27
C CYS A 491 5.38 10.67 -5.52
N ILE A 492 4.60 9.58 -5.47
CA ILE A 492 4.37 8.68 -6.61
C ILE A 492 3.81 9.46 -7.82
N ASN A 493 2.78 10.26 -7.59
CA ASN A 493 2.14 11.04 -8.64
C ASN A 493 3.10 12.05 -9.27
N CYS A 494 3.92 12.71 -8.45
CA CYS A 494 4.93 13.65 -8.88
C CYS A 494 5.96 12.94 -9.78
N LEU A 495 6.54 11.83 -9.31
CA LEU A 495 7.46 11.01 -10.11
C LEU A 495 6.83 10.58 -11.44
N ASN A 496 5.58 10.10 -11.43
CA ASN A 496 4.90 9.66 -12.64
C ASN A 496 4.70 10.81 -13.65
N VAL A 497 4.16 11.94 -13.20
CA VAL A 497 3.91 13.12 -14.07
C VAL A 497 5.21 13.64 -14.66
N TRP A 498 6.27 13.78 -13.85
CA TRP A 498 7.54 14.31 -14.32
C TRP A 498 8.28 13.35 -15.24
N THR A 499 8.18 12.04 -15.02
CA THR A 499 8.77 11.06 -15.93
C THR A 499 8.12 11.09 -17.32
N LEU A 500 6.85 11.46 -17.43
CA LEU A 500 6.20 11.62 -18.74
C LEU A 500 6.83 12.73 -19.58
N PHE A 501 7.47 13.74 -18.98
CA PHE A 501 8.19 14.75 -19.74
C PHE A 501 9.46 14.22 -20.40
N LEU A 502 10.04 13.13 -19.86
CA LEU A 502 11.21 12.47 -20.42
C LEU A 502 10.86 11.44 -21.51
N GLU A 503 9.58 11.25 -21.84
CA GLU A 503 9.16 10.39 -22.94
C GLU A 503 9.47 11.06 -24.29
N PRO A 504 10.28 10.44 -25.17
CA PRO A 504 10.56 11.00 -26.49
C PRO A 504 9.30 10.94 -27.38
N ILE A 505 9.06 12.01 -28.13
CA ILE A 505 8.02 12.12 -29.16
C ILE A 505 8.71 12.40 -30.50
N ALA A 506 8.28 11.70 -31.55
CA ALA A 506 8.64 12.04 -32.91
C ALA A 506 7.98 13.36 -33.31
N GLY A 507 8.78 14.38 -33.59
CA GLY A 507 8.29 15.65 -34.12
C GLY A 507 7.86 15.55 -35.59
N ASN A 508 7.16 16.58 -36.07
CA ASN A 508 6.64 16.63 -37.44
C ASN A 508 7.74 16.51 -38.51
N ASN A 509 8.98 16.87 -38.17
CA ASN A 509 10.14 16.79 -39.07
C ASN A 509 10.93 15.48 -38.91
N GLY A 510 10.46 14.53 -38.11
CA GLY A 510 11.20 13.30 -37.75
C GLY A 510 12.22 13.49 -36.63
N ASP A 511 12.49 14.73 -36.20
CA ASP A 511 13.34 15.03 -35.05
C ASP A 511 12.71 14.51 -33.75
N MET A 512 13.50 13.79 -32.96
CA MET A 512 13.06 13.33 -31.64
C MET A 512 13.17 14.48 -30.64
N MET A 513 12.05 14.83 -30.00
CA MET A 513 12.00 15.81 -28.93
C MET A 513 11.31 15.23 -27.70
N PHE A 514 11.71 15.68 -26.51
CA PHE A 514 11.01 15.34 -25.27
C PHE A 514 9.67 16.09 -25.16
N ARG A 515 8.70 15.54 -24.41
CA ARG A 515 7.40 16.22 -24.25
C ARG A 515 7.58 17.62 -23.65
N GLY A 516 6.72 18.55 -24.04
CA GLY A 516 6.78 19.93 -23.54
C GLY A 516 7.99 20.73 -24.06
N GLY A 517 8.63 20.26 -25.13
CA GLY A 517 9.77 20.93 -25.77
C GLY A 517 11.04 20.92 -24.94
N VAL A 518 11.16 20.01 -23.95
CA VAL A 518 12.31 19.98 -23.04
C VAL A 518 13.60 19.69 -23.82
N LEU A 519 14.57 20.60 -23.72
CA LEU A 519 15.90 20.44 -24.32
C LEU A 519 16.66 19.31 -23.63
N PHE A 520 17.56 18.64 -24.36
CA PHE A 520 18.34 17.51 -23.82
C PHE A 520 19.07 17.83 -22.50
N GLN A 521 19.71 19.00 -22.40
CA GLN A 521 20.39 19.44 -21.17
C GLN A 521 19.42 19.56 -19.97
N ASN A 522 18.20 20.05 -20.21
CA ASN A 522 17.17 20.14 -19.19
C ASN A 522 16.57 18.77 -18.86
N ALA A 523 16.46 17.87 -19.84
CA ALA A 523 16.04 16.49 -19.62
C ALA A 523 17.03 15.75 -18.71
N VAL A 524 18.34 15.95 -18.89
CA VAL A 524 19.38 15.39 -18.00
C VAL A 524 19.26 15.96 -16.57
N LYS A 525 19.06 17.27 -16.42
CA LYS A 525 18.82 17.91 -15.11
C LYS A 525 17.55 17.37 -14.44
N MET A 526 16.48 17.21 -15.22
CA MET A 526 15.21 16.66 -14.78
C MET A 526 15.37 15.21 -14.32
N TYR A 527 16.05 14.36 -15.10
CA TYR A 527 16.37 12.98 -14.72
C TYR A 527 17.17 12.91 -13.41
N ASN A 528 18.23 13.71 -13.28
CA ASN A 528 19.04 13.74 -12.05
C ASN A 528 18.20 14.19 -10.84
N THR A 529 17.31 15.16 -11.02
CA THR A 529 16.41 15.63 -9.96
C THR A 529 15.40 14.56 -9.57
N LEU A 530 14.82 13.84 -10.55
CA LEU A 530 13.93 12.72 -10.31
C LEU A 530 14.65 11.57 -9.59
N LYS A 531 15.89 11.26 -9.96
CA LYS A 531 16.71 10.27 -9.26
C LYS A 531 16.90 10.62 -7.77
N ILE A 532 17.19 11.89 -7.46
CA ILE A 532 17.29 12.36 -6.07
C ILE A 532 15.93 12.27 -5.37
N MET A 533 14.84 12.63 -6.05
CA MET A 533 13.49 12.53 -5.51
C MET A 533 13.11 11.10 -5.15
N THR A 534 13.40 10.13 -6.02
CA THR A 534 13.19 8.71 -5.74
C THR A 534 14.01 8.23 -4.54
N ILE A 535 15.24 8.73 -4.34
CA ILE A 535 16.05 8.39 -3.16
C ILE A 535 15.43 8.96 -1.88
N VAL A 536 15.00 10.22 -1.91
CA VAL A 536 14.33 10.87 -0.77
C VAL A 536 13.03 10.14 -0.43
N GLU A 537 12.23 9.80 -1.44
CA GLU A 537 11.01 9.02 -1.27
C GLU A 537 11.29 7.62 -0.71
N SER A 538 12.28 6.90 -1.26
CA SER A 538 12.66 5.57 -0.77
C SER A 538 13.09 5.59 0.70
N ASN A 539 13.83 6.62 1.11
CA ASN A 539 14.21 6.81 2.50
C ASN A 539 12.99 7.07 3.40
N LEU A 540 12.08 7.94 2.96
CA LEU A 540 10.82 8.19 3.66
C LEU A 540 9.96 6.92 3.78
N LEU A 541 9.83 6.15 2.70
CA LEU A 541 9.05 4.90 2.67
C LEU A 541 9.66 3.81 3.56
N ARG A 542 10.99 3.76 3.67
CA ARG A 542 11.67 2.84 4.58
C ARG A 542 11.35 3.18 6.05
N GLU A 543 11.25 4.45 6.39
CA GLU A 543 10.80 4.88 7.72
C GLU A 543 9.32 4.60 7.96
N LEU A 544 8.50 4.62 6.90
CA LEU A 544 7.06 4.39 7.00
C LEU A 544 6.66 2.95 7.36
N LEU A 545 7.57 1.96 7.26
CA LEU A 545 7.42 0.50 7.48
C LEU A 545 6.28 -0.18 6.70
N MET A 546 5.11 0.45 6.64
CA MET A 546 3.89 0.05 5.97
C MET A 546 4.11 -0.26 4.48
N PRO A 547 4.86 0.51 3.67
CA PRO A 547 5.14 0.13 2.29
C PRO A 547 5.92 -1.19 2.18
N CYS A 548 6.64 -1.62 3.22
CA CYS A 548 7.29 -2.93 3.24
C CYS A 548 6.33 -4.04 3.73
N THR A 549 5.31 -3.69 4.51
CA THR A 549 4.33 -4.64 5.07
C THR A 549 2.97 -4.61 4.37
N HIS A 550 2.79 -3.79 3.33
CA HIS A 550 1.50 -3.60 2.66
C HIS A 550 0.99 -4.93 2.09
N HIS A 551 1.88 -5.77 1.54
CA HIS A 551 1.51 -7.09 1.05
C HIS A 551 0.99 -7.99 2.18
N ILE A 552 1.64 -7.97 3.35
CA ILE A 552 1.19 -8.72 4.53
C ILE A 552 -0.22 -8.25 4.94
N PHE A 553 -0.45 -6.93 4.96
CA PHE A 553 -1.76 -6.37 5.26
C PHE A 553 -2.79 -6.72 4.20
N ALA A 554 -2.46 -6.61 2.92
CA ALA A 554 -3.36 -6.93 1.82
C ALA A 554 -3.80 -8.40 1.89
N VAL A 555 -2.85 -9.33 2.10
CA VAL A 555 -3.14 -10.75 2.29
C VAL A 555 -3.98 -10.98 3.56
N PHE A 556 -3.63 -10.35 4.68
CA PHE A 556 -4.37 -10.51 5.92
C PHE A 556 -5.82 -10.03 5.81
N PHE A 557 -6.04 -8.79 5.35
CA PHE A 557 -7.37 -8.20 5.23
C PHE A 557 -8.21 -8.87 4.15
N SER A 558 -7.62 -9.25 3.01
CA SER A 558 -8.34 -10.02 1.99
C SER A 558 -8.74 -11.39 2.51
N THR A 559 -7.85 -12.12 3.18
CA THR A 559 -8.16 -13.44 3.76
C THR A 559 -9.29 -13.33 4.79
N LEU A 560 -9.20 -12.37 5.70
CA LEU A 560 -10.23 -12.14 6.71
C LEU A 560 -11.58 -11.83 6.05
N SER A 561 -11.58 -10.97 5.04
CA SER A 561 -12.80 -10.59 4.31
C SER A 561 -13.38 -11.75 3.53
N PHE A 562 -12.55 -12.60 2.91
CA PHE A 562 -13.02 -13.82 2.25
C PHE A 562 -13.64 -14.80 3.24
N VAL A 563 -13.03 -14.98 4.42
CA VAL A 563 -13.58 -15.86 5.46
C VAL A 563 -14.95 -15.37 5.90
N TYR A 564 -15.13 -14.07 6.17
CA TYR A 564 -16.43 -13.52 6.53
C TYR A 564 -17.43 -13.60 5.40
N PHE A 565 -17.02 -13.27 4.17
CA PHE A 565 -17.85 -13.42 2.98
C PHE A 565 -18.39 -14.85 2.84
N PHE A 566 -17.52 -15.87 2.86
CA PHE A 566 -17.96 -17.26 2.76
C PHE A 566 -18.78 -17.72 3.97
N LYS A 567 -18.51 -17.18 5.16
CA LYS A 567 -19.28 -17.50 6.37
C LYS A 567 -20.73 -17.01 6.26
N GLU A 568 -20.97 -15.84 5.67
CA GLU A 568 -22.32 -15.32 5.43
C GLU A 568 -23.10 -16.16 4.41
N PHE A 569 -22.45 -16.79 3.43
CA PHE A 569 -23.10 -17.68 2.46
C PHE A 569 -23.09 -19.17 2.89
N SER A 570 -22.67 -19.48 4.11
CA SER A 570 -22.63 -20.86 4.58
C SER A 570 -24.05 -21.40 4.79
N PRO A 571 -24.38 -22.63 4.34
CA PRO A 571 -25.70 -23.25 4.58
C PRO A 571 -26.08 -23.39 6.06
N ARG A 572 -25.13 -23.19 6.99
CA ARG A 572 -25.36 -23.19 8.43
C ARG A 572 -26.04 -21.91 8.94
N ASN A 573 -26.09 -20.84 8.14
CA ASN A 573 -26.75 -19.57 8.47
C ASN A 573 -27.78 -19.18 7.40
N PRO A 574 -28.82 -19.99 7.13
CA PRO A 574 -29.76 -19.72 6.04
C PRO A 574 -30.61 -18.45 6.25
N ASP A 575 -30.87 -18.05 7.50
CA ASP A 575 -31.86 -17.02 7.82
C ASP A 575 -31.27 -15.66 8.24
N ASP A 576 -29.95 -15.50 8.27
CA ASP A 576 -29.31 -14.30 8.85
C ASP A 576 -28.08 -13.85 8.07
N ILE A 577 -28.24 -13.63 6.75
CA ILE A 577 -27.20 -13.04 5.91
C ILE A 577 -27.12 -11.55 6.22
N SER A 578 -26.01 -11.11 6.81
CA SER A 578 -25.75 -9.69 7.03
C SER A 578 -25.26 -9.03 5.74
N ILE A 579 -26.18 -8.37 5.03
CA ILE A 579 -25.88 -7.61 3.79
C ILE A 579 -24.72 -6.63 4.02
N PHE A 580 -24.66 -6.02 5.19
CA PHE A 580 -23.58 -5.09 5.54
C PHE A 580 -22.21 -5.77 5.56
N VAL A 581 -22.09 -6.94 6.21
CA VAL A 581 -20.83 -7.70 6.28
C VAL A 581 -20.40 -8.16 4.89
N VAL A 582 -21.35 -8.58 4.04
CA VAL A 582 -21.09 -8.97 2.65
C VAL A 582 -20.55 -7.78 1.85
N ILE A 583 -21.26 -6.65 1.83
CA ILE A 583 -20.84 -5.44 1.10
C ILE A 583 -19.45 -4.99 1.55
N LEU A 584 -19.22 -4.95 2.87
CA LEU A 584 -17.96 -4.47 3.40
C LEU A 584 -16.80 -5.43 3.11
N SER A 585 -17.04 -6.74 3.17
CA SER A 585 -16.05 -7.74 2.77
C SER A 585 -15.66 -7.59 1.30
N VAL A 586 -16.63 -7.36 0.42
CA VAL A 586 -16.39 -7.09 -1.01
C VAL A 586 -15.58 -5.81 -1.22
N ILE A 587 -15.91 -4.73 -0.50
CA ILE A 587 -15.15 -3.47 -0.55
C ILE A 587 -13.70 -3.70 -0.13
N ILE A 588 -13.45 -4.42 0.97
CA ILE A 588 -12.08 -4.69 1.44
C ILE A 588 -11.31 -5.57 0.44
N ILE A 589 -11.93 -6.61 -0.12
CA ILE A 589 -11.32 -7.46 -1.15
C ILE A 589 -10.97 -6.62 -2.39
N ALA A 590 -11.89 -5.78 -2.86
CA ALA A 590 -11.67 -4.91 -4.01
C ALA A 590 -10.53 -3.92 -3.74
N MET A 591 -10.53 -3.25 -2.58
CA MET A 591 -9.50 -2.28 -2.21
C MET A 591 -8.12 -2.92 -2.06
N THR A 592 -8.02 -4.06 -1.38
CA THR A 592 -6.74 -4.80 -1.25
C THR A 592 -6.21 -5.27 -2.59
N THR A 593 -7.09 -5.76 -3.46
CA THR A 593 -6.73 -6.15 -4.85
C THR A 593 -6.25 -4.95 -5.65
N LEU A 594 -6.95 -3.81 -5.56
CA LEU A 594 -6.57 -2.58 -6.25
C LEU A 594 -5.21 -2.06 -5.78
N ILE A 595 -4.95 -2.07 -4.46
CA ILE A 595 -3.66 -1.66 -3.89
C ILE A 595 -2.53 -2.57 -4.40
N GLU A 596 -2.75 -3.88 -4.41
CA GLU A 596 -1.75 -4.85 -4.87
C GLU A 596 -1.45 -4.70 -6.36
N VAL A 597 -2.51 -4.68 -7.19
CA VAL A 597 -2.39 -4.49 -8.65
C VAL A 597 -1.72 -3.15 -8.95
N TYR A 598 -2.13 -2.07 -8.27
CA TYR A 598 -1.50 -0.77 -8.43
C TYR A 598 -0.01 -0.81 -8.08
N SER A 599 0.36 -1.45 -6.97
CA SER A 599 1.75 -1.57 -6.54
C SER A 599 2.60 -2.35 -7.55
N ILE A 600 2.08 -3.46 -8.07
CA ILE A 600 2.76 -4.28 -9.08
C ILE A 600 2.90 -3.50 -10.40
N CYS A 601 1.81 -2.91 -10.91
CA CYS A 601 1.82 -2.16 -12.15
C CYS A 601 2.74 -0.94 -12.07
N PHE A 602 2.73 -0.23 -10.94
CA PHE A 602 3.58 0.92 -10.74
C PHE A 602 5.07 0.54 -10.73
N ILE A 603 5.44 -0.53 -10.02
CA ILE A 603 6.83 -1.03 -9.99
C ILE A 603 7.27 -1.46 -11.40
N ALA A 604 6.41 -2.18 -12.13
CA ALA A 604 6.71 -2.62 -13.50
C ALA A 604 6.89 -1.43 -14.45
N GLU A 605 5.99 -0.43 -14.39
CA GLU A 605 6.06 0.75 -15.25
C GLU A 605 7.28 1.62 -14.92
N ALA A 606 7.63 1.79 -13.64
CA ALA A 606 8.83 2.50 -13.22
C ALA A 606 10.10 1.82 -13.74
N ALA A 607 10.20 0.49 -13.62
CA ALA A 607 11.34 -0.27 -14.12
C ALA A 607 11.50 -0.15 -15.64
N ILE A 608 10.40 -0.25 -16.40
CA ILE A 608 10.44 -0.10 -17.87
C ILE A 608 10.89 1.31 -18.27
N LYS A 609 10.33 2.34 -17.63
CA LYS A 609 10.69 3.74 -17.92
C LYS A 609 12.14 4.05 -17.60
N GLU A 610 12.66 3.53 -16.48
CA GLU A 610 14.07 3.70 -16.12
C GLU A 610 15.00 3.06 -17.16
N ILE A 611 14.69 1.83 -17.59
CA ILE A 611 15.45 1.10 -18.61
C ILE A 611 15.43 1.85 -19.96
N GLN A 612 14.25 2.34 -20.39
CA GLN A 612 14.11 3.11 -21.62
C GLN A 612 14.90 4.42 -21.57
N CYS A 613 14.84 5.14 -20.44
CA CYS A 613 15.57 6.39 -20.26
C CYS A 613 17.08 6.17 -20.31
N LEU A 614 17.60 5.14 -19.63
CA LEU A 614 19.01 4.78 -19.67
C LEU A 614 19.48 4.39 -21.07
N ALA A 615 18.70 3.59 -21.80
CA ALA A 615 19.02 3.22 -23.18
C ALA A 615 19.09 4.45 -24.10
N TYR A 616 18.20 5.42 -23.89
CA TYR A 616 18.15 6.64 -24.70
C TYR A 616 19.31 7.59 -24.37
N LEU A 617 19.63 7.78 -23.08
CA LEU A 617 20.78 8.57 -22.64
C LEU A 617 22.10 7.95 -23.11
N ALA A 618 22.19 6.62 -23.12
CA ALA A 618 23.34 5.90 -23.66
C ALA A 618 23.48 6.12 -25.18
N PHE A 619 22.37 6.17 -25.92
CA PHE A 619 22.36 6.44 -27.35
C PHE A 619 22.80 7.88 -27.67
N LEU A 620 22.32 8.86 -26.90
CA LEU A 620 22.63 10.28 -27.13
C LEU A 620 24.04 10.71 -26.71
N ASN A 621 24.68 10.00 -25.78
CA ASN A 621 26.07 10.24 -25.38
C ASN A 621 27.11 9.54 -26.28
N LEU A 622 26.68 8.79 -27.30
CA LEU A 622 27.60 8.33 -28.31
C LEU A 622 28.07 9.53 -29.14
N PRO A 623 29.38 9.75 -29.30
CA PRO A 623 29.86 10.71 -30.28
C PRO A 623 29.28 10.28 -31.63
N LEU A 624 28.37 11.10 -32.18
CA LEU A 624 27.90 10.94 -33.55
C LEU A 624 29.15 10.80 -34.41
N PRO A 625 29.29 9.72 -35.21
CA PRO A 625 30.45 9.57 -36.08
C PRO A 625 30.57 10.85 -36.89
N CYS A 626 31.65 11.59 -36.66
CA CYS A 626 31.90 12.86 -37.29
C CYS A 626 31.88 12.61 -38.80
N LYS A 627 30.83 13.05 -39.48
CA LYS A 627 30.59 12.84 -40.92
C LYS A 627 31.55 13.65 -41.80
N LYS A 628 32.69 14.06 -41.25
CA LYS A 628 33.83 14.70 -41.93
C LYS A 628 35.07 13.81 -41.82
N CYS A 629 34.99 12.62 -42.38
CA CYS A 629 36.12 11.79 -42.79
C CYS A 629 35.63 10.81 -43.89
N THR A 630 35.21 11.36 -45.02
CA THR A 630 35.24 10.72 -46.35
C THR A 630 35.38 11.82 -47.38
#